data_AF-A0A239FL82-F1
#
_entry.id   AF-A0A239FL82-F1
#
_cell.length_a   1.000
_cell.length_b   1.000
_cell.length_c   1.000
_cell.angle_alpha   90.00
_cell.angle_beta   90.00
_cell.angle_gamma   90.00
#
_symmetry.space_group_name_H-M   'P 1'
#
loop_
_entity.id
_entity.type
_entity.pdbx_description
1 polymer ?
#
loop_
_entity_poly.entity_id
_entity_poly.type
_entity_poly.pdbx_seq_one_letter_code
_entity_poly.pdbx_strand_id
1 'polypeptide(L)'
;MRDEPYDSDPALDADWNSIALRGGVASLRVPASWQRLSRDDGGLAFQSPGANPVDLLVSVTTYRNPYGVDADEAIQYLDRENVLPRGIVPSDDEGPAGDEERRWIAYAVAQPPDRQIFVWKVADFQPPDHVRVVSLQLHVPALSSAAPDLGALIDRLGEEAARIKFYPAPVQGPVQRVTMRNVSHGDQVRFRLPWDWVSVREDELTLFHREETGSGTLRVAVHGFNHEGPEAQLLARTVLRQTAEQFAEGPDGRIGHGSLEWLEHGEVMARFVTDGEEDGEKLRFFLWLRGVAQEGQTIVALFSFAYPLAACGGEREGTLVTMLEREIRQAMIGPASEEEGDGDDLAAAIPGMDGGGFSLADLLDADDDDDMDEEDDDADPSLPFFPSSYEEGLLDEDEEDEEDDDDDEGGPIGNA
;
A
#
# COMPACT_ATOMS: atom_id res chain seq x y z
N MET A 1 -28.88 4.39 31.69
CA MET A 1 -27.81 4.92 32.55
C MET A 1 -27.45 6.28 32.01
N ARG A 2 -27.16 7.26 32.86
CA ARG A 2 -26.76 8.59 32.41
C ARG A 2 -25.31 8.51 31.98
N ASP A 3 -25.03 8.86 30.73
CA ASP A 3 -23.70 9.27 30.30
C ASP A 3 -23.24 10.35 31.28
N GLU A 4 -22.17 10.09 32.03
CA GLU A 4 -21.49 11.14 32.76
C GLU A 4 -20.86 12.06 31.70
N PRO A 5 -21.29 13.33 31.59
CA PRO A 5 -20.63 14.26 30.69
C PRO A 5 -19.21 14.45 31.22
N TYR A 6 -18.22 14.09 30.42
CA TYR A 6 -16.84 14.50 30.64
C TYR A 6 -16.86 16.03 30.86
N ASP A 7 -16.47 16.45 32.07
CA ASP A 7 -16.58 17.81 32.58
C ASP A 7 -15.75 18.74 31.68
N SER A 8 -16.40 19.28 30.65
CA SER A 8 -15.81 20.24 29.72
C SER A 8 -15.90 21.59 30.40
N ASP A 9 -14.76 22.18 30.75
CA ASP A 9 -14.75 23.50 31.39
C ASP A 9 -15.51 24.50 30.50
N PRO A 10 -16.65 25.05 30.95
CA PRO A 10 -17.49 25.93 30.13
C PRO A 10 -16.76 27.23 29.72
N ALA A 11 -15.64 27.57 30.37
CA ALA A 11 -14.78 28.66 29.94
C ALA A 11 -13.98 28.33 28.67
N LEU A 12 -13.54 27.07 28.48
CA LEU A 12 -12.84 26.63 27.27
C LEU A 12 -13.78 26.49 26.07
N ASP A 13 -15.07 26.24 26.32
CA ASP A 13 -16.08 26.09 25.26
C ASP A 13 -16.48 27.41 24.58
N ALA A 14 -16.30 28.56 25.24
CA ALA A 14 -16.68 29.87 24.69
C ALA A 14 -15.76 30.34 23.54
N ASP A 15 -14.54 29.82 23.47
CA ASP A 15 -13.52 30.22 22.49
C ASP A 15 -13.56 29.39 21.20
N TRP A 16 -14.52 28.48 21.04
CA TRP A 16 -14.64 27.58 19.89
C TRP A 16 -16.03 27.59 19.27
N ASN A 17 -16.10 27.95 17.99
CA ASN A 17 -17.34 28.03 17.23
C ASN A 17 -17.63 26.73 16.49
N SER A 18 -18.86 26.23 16.60
CA SER A 18 -19.35 25.13 15.77
C SER A 18 -19.59 25.59 14.34
N ILE A 19 -19.07 24.83 13.38
CA ILE A 19 -19.25 25.05 11.94
C ILE A 19 -19.91 23.83 11.30
N ALA A 20 -20.80 24.09 10.35
CA ALA A 20 -21.40 23.06 9.51
C ALA A 20 -20.53 22.85 8.27
N LEU A 21 -20.17 21.60 8.00
CA LEU A 21 -19.38 21.18 6.85
C LEU A 21 -20.30 20.69 5.74
N ARG A 22 -20.03 21.07 4.49
CA ARG A 22 -20.72 20.63 3.26
C ARG A 22 -22.26 20.54 3.43
N GLY A 23 -22.89 21.67 3.77
CA GLY A 23 -24.35 21.74 3.91
C GLY A 23 -24.92 21.06 5.16
N GLY A 24 -24.09 20.76 6.17
CA GLY A 24 -24.50 20.14 7.43
C GLY A 24 -24.32 18.63 7.46
N VAL A 25 -23.60 18.05 6.50
CA VAL A 25 -23.24 16.62 6.47
C VAL A 25 -22.38 16.24 7.68
N ALA A 26 -21.55 17.16 8.15
CA ALA A 26 -20.78 17.00 9.37
C ALA A 26 -20.70 18.33 10.12
N SER A 27 -20.35 18.27 11.40
CA SER A 27 -20.01 19.45 12.21
C SER A 27 -18.64 19.28 12.86
N LEU A 28 -17.92 20.39 12.94
CA LEU A 28 -16.61 20.52 13.59
C LEU A 28 -16.63 21.81 14.41
N ARG A 29 -15.82 21.91 15.46
CA ARG A 29 -15.56 23.19 16.13
C ARG A 29 -14.19 23.70 15.74
N VAL A 30 -14.09 25.01 15.55
CA VAL A 30 -12.84 25.72 15.25
C VAL A 30 -12.68 26.91 16.18
N PRO A 31 -11.45 27.40 16.44
CA PRO A 31 -11.25 28.54 17.31
C PRO A 31 -12.03 29.76 16.80
N ALA A 32 -12.76 30.43 17.69
CA ALA A 32 -13.65 31.53 17.35
C ALA A 32 -12.92 32.77 16.80
N SER A 33 -11.64 32.91 17.15
CA SER A 33 -10.76 33.98 16.69
C SER A 33 -10.25 33.80 15.26
N TRP A 34 -10.44 32.63 14.65
CA TRP A 34 -9.88 32.32 13.35
C TRP A 34 -10.74 32.85 12.21
N GLN A 35 -10.07 33.40 11.19
CA GLN A 35 -10.73 33.95 10.03
C GLN A 35 -11.06 32.85 9.03
N ARG A 36 -12.32 32.72 8.64
CA ARG A 36 -12.73 31.83 7.55
C ARG A 36 -12.31 32.41 6.20
N LEU A 37 -11.67 31.59 5.38
CA LEU A 37 -11.27 31.87 4.01
C LEU A 37 -12.11 31.03 3.03
N SER A 38 -12.35 31.57 1.83
CA SER A 38 -13.02 30.84 0.74
C SER A 38 -12.02 29.96 -0.02
N ARG A 39 -12.44 28.75 -0.41
CA ARG A 39 -11.70 27.89 -1.32
C ARG A 39 -12.52 27.57 -2.56
N ASP A 40 -11.83 27.40 -3.68
CA ASP A 40 -12.44 27.09 -4.97
C ASP A 40 -12.85 25.61 -5.10
N ASP A 41 -12.27 24.73 -4.29
CA ASP A 41 -12.54 23.29 -4.28
C ASP A 41 -13.78 22.89 -3.47
N GLY A 42 -14.52 23.87 -2.93
CA GLY A 42 -15.69 23.65 -2.08
C GLY A 42 -15.36 23.23 -0.64
N GLY A 43 -14.08 23.16 -0.27
CA GLY A 43 -13.62 23.01 1.11
C GLY A 43 -13.72 24.31 1.92
N LEU A 44 -13.41 24.22 3.21
CA LEU A 44 -13.27 25.37 4.10
C LEU A 44 -11.78 25.58 4.42
N ALA A 45 -11.38 26.84 4.58
CA ALA A 45 -10.09 27.19 5.14
C ALA A 45 -10.29 28.16 6.31
N PHE A 46 -9.46 28.04 7.33
CA PHE A 46 -9.41 28.93 8.46
C PHE A 46 -7.98 29.36 8.70
N GLN A 47 -7.77 30.62 9.06
CA GLN A 47 -6.45 31.18 9.32
C GLN A 47 -6.40 31.75 10.73
N SER A 48 -5.36 31.37 11.48
CA SER A 48 -5.13 31.91 12.81
C SER A 48 -4.70 33.38 12.74
N PRO A 49 -5.02 34.20 13.75
CA PRO A 49 -4.57 35.59 13.79
C PRO A 49 -3.06 35.67 14.07
N GLY A 50 -2.39 36.70 13.55
CA GLY A 50 -1.00 37.03 13.89
C GLY A 50 -0.10 37.25 12.69
N ALA A 51 1.19 37.47 12.98
CA ALA A 51 2.21 37.74 11.96
C ALA A 51 2.68 36.48 11.21
N ASN A 52 2.56 35.30 11.84
CA ASN A 52 2.90 34.01 11.27
C ASN A 52 1.69 33.07 11.42
N PRO A 53 0.63 33.30 10.62
CA PRO A 53 -0.60 32.55 10.76
C PRO A 53 -0.41 31.07 10.43
N VAL A 54 -1.21 30.24 11.08
CA VAL A 54 -1.35 28.80 10.82
C VAL A 54 -2.67 28.62 10.08
N ASP A 55 -2.67 27.78 9.04
CA ASP A 55 -3.86 27.54 8.22
C ASP A 55 -4.46 26.17 8.54
N LEU A 56 -5.76 26.10 8.72
CA LEU A 56 -6.52 24.84 8.82
C LEU A 56 -7.42 24.69 7.61
N LEU A 57 -7.18 23.62 6.87
CA LEU A 57 -7.95 23.23 5.71
C LEU A 57 -8.91 22.11 6.13
N VAL A 58 -10.19 22.25 5.81
CA VAL A 58 -11.21 21.26 6.13
C VAL A 58 -11.97 20.88 4.86
N SER A 59 -11.99 19.61 4.52
CA SER A 59 -12.72 19.09 3.34
C SER A 59 -13.57 17.89 3.71
N VAL A 60 -14.73 17.74 3.06
CA VAL A 60 -15.59 16.56 3.20
C VAL A 60 -15.68 15.86 1.87
N THR A 61 -15.12 14.66 1.78
CA THR A 61 -15.15 13.81 0.59
C THR A 61 -16.13 12.66 0.79
N THR A 62 -16.79 12.23 -0.28
CA THR A 62 -17.68 11.06 -0.24
C THR A 62 -17.18 10.05 -1.25
N TYR A 63 -16.84 8.87 -0.75
CA TYR A 63 -16.35 7.73 -1.52
C TYR A 63 -17.44 6.71 -1.70
N ARG A 64 -17.37 5.99 -2.82
CA ARG A 64 -18.22 4.84 -3.06
C ARG A 64 -17.53 3.68 -2.38
N ASN A 65 -18.31 2.89 -1.67
CA ASN A 65 -17.91 1.61 -1.13
C ASN A 65 -18.57 0.49 -1.95
N PRO A 66 -18.20 0.28 -3.22
CA PRO A 66 -18.83 -0.75 -4.04
C PRO A 66 -18.44 -2.16 -3.59
N TYR A 67 -17.43 -2.29 -2.74
CA TYR A 67 -16.86 -3.56 -2.28
C TYR A 67 -17.39 -3.98 -0.91
N GLY A 68 -18.31 -3.23 -0.31
CA GLY A 68 -18.90 -3.57 0.99
C GLY A 68 -17.89 -3.58 2.14
N VAL A 69 -16.85 -2.74 2.03
CA VAL A 69 -15.73 -2.67 2.97
C VAL A 69 -16.24 -2.34 4.36
N ASP A 70 -15.87 -3.16 5.32
CA ASP A 70 -16.19 -2.98 6.72
C ASP A 70 -15.40 -1.82 7.32
N ALA A 71 -15.84 -1.37 8.49
CA ALA A 71 -15.19 -0.26 9.18
C ALA A 71 -13.72 -0.59 9.51
N ASP A 72 -13.35 -1.83 9.75
CA ASP A 72 -11.96 -2.17 10.14
C ASP A 72 -10.95 -1.96 9.00
N GLU A 73 -11.41 -2.02 7.76
CA GLU A 73 -10.62 -1.74 6.55
C GLU A 73 -10.73 -0.26 6.10
N ALA A 74 -11.42 0.57 6.89
CA ALA A 74 -11.69 1.98 6.65
C ALA A 74 -10.47 2.82 6.32
N ILE A 75 -9.34 2.47 6.95
CA ILE A 75 -8.11 3.24 6.90
C ILE A 75 -7.65 3.45 5.44
N GLN A 76 -8.00 2.50 4.57
CA GLN A 76 -7.71 2.52 3.14
C GLN A 76 -8.44 3.66 2.39
N TYR A 77 -9.59 4.13 2.90
CA TYR A 77 -10.33 5.29 2.36
C TYR A 77 -9.77 6.63 2.81
N LEU A 78 -9.09 6.66 3.96
CA LEU A 78 -8.62 7.90 4.54
C LEU A 78 -7.52 8.52 3.66
N ASP A 79 -6.63 7.73 3.06
CA ASP A 79 -5.59 8.28 2.18
C ASP A 79 -5.48 7.56 0.84
N ARG A 80 -6.43 7.89 -0.06
CA ARG A 80 -6.41 7.44 -1.46
C ARG A 80 -5.10 7.78 -2.16
N GLU A 81 -4.48 8.91 -1.80
CA GLU A 81 -3.38 9.52 -2.57
C GLU A 81 -2.01 9.37 -1.90
N ASN A 82 -1.94 8.97 -0.63
CA ASN A 82 -0.67 8.71 0.05
C ASN A 82 -0.65 7.35 0.75
N VAL A 83 0.55 6.80 0.90
CA VAL A 83 0.80 5.69 1.84
C VAL A 83 0.66 6.24 3.26
N LEU A 84 -0.10 5.54 4.09
CA LEU A 84 -0.31 5.95 5.48
C LEU A 84 0.98 5.84 6.31
N PRO A 85 1.35 6.88 7.07
CA PRO A 85 2.44 6.81 8.03
C PRO A 85 2.30 5.64 9.01
N ARG A 86 3.44 5.26 9.60
CA ARG A 86 3.54 4.27 10.68
C ARG A 86 2.84 4.78 11.94
N GLY A 87 2.38 3.86 12.79
CA GLY A 87 1.64 4.18 14.01
C GLY A 87 0.18 4.62 13.79
N ILE A 88 -0.21 4.90 12.54
CA ILE A 88 -1.64 4.95 12.20
C ILE A 88 -2.11 3.51 12.06
N VAL A 89 -2.64 3.00 13.17
CA VAL A 89 -3.45 1.79 13.23
C VAL A 89 -4.91 2.19 13.34
N PRO A 90 -5.83 1.29 12.95
CA PRO A 90 -7.21 1.42 13.37
C PRO A 90 -7.24 1.67 14.90
N SER A 91 -7.92 2.73 15.37
CA SER A 91 -8.27 2.86 16.79
C SER A 91 -9.16 1.69 17.25
N ASP A 92 -8.61 0.75 18.01
CA ASP A 92 -9.32 -0.34 18.70
C ASP A 92 -10.17 0.17 19.88
N ASP A 93 -10.92 1.26 19.69
CA ASP A 93 -11.90 1.70 20.67
C ASP A 93 -13.10 0.74 20.56
N GLU A 94 -13.04 -0.38 21.30
CA GLU A 94 -14.17 -1.26 21.60
C GLU A 94 -15.22 -0.48 22.42
N GLY A 95 -15.86 0.48 21.77
CA GLY A 95 -17.00 1.19 22.27
C GLY A 95 -18.21 0.26 22.36
N PRO A 96 -19.12 0.44 23.36
CA PRO A 96 -20.30 -0.39 23.52
C PRO A 96 -21.09 -0.58 22.22
N ALA A 97 -21.15 -1.84 21.78
CA ALA A 97 -21.82 -2.32 20.58
C ALA A 97 -23.12 -1.57 20.26
N GLY A 98 -23.13 -0.84 19.12
CA GLY A 98 -24.37 -0.32 18.54
C GLY A 98 -24.25 0.85 17.57
N ASP A 99 -23.33 1.79 17.78
CA ASP A 99 -23.20 2.99 16.92
C ASP A 99 -21.78 3.57 16.82
N GLU A 100 -20.80 3.01 17.54
CA GLU A 100 -19.42 3.54 17.65
C GLU A 100 -18.43 2.92 16.65
N GLU A 101 -18.75 1.77 16.04
CA GLU A 101 -17.97 1.14 14.95
C GLU A 101 -17.84 2.01 13.68
N ARG A 102 -18.52 3.16 13.61
CA ARG A 102 -18.61 3.96 12.38
C ARG A 102 -17.56 5.05 12.24
N ARG A 103 -16.68 5.27 13.23
CA ARG A 103 -15.79 6.44 13.25
C ARG A 103 -14.33 6.08 13.50
N TRP A 104 -13.47 6.52 12.60
CA TRP A 104 -12.02 6.37 12.68
C TRP A 104 -11.34 7.71 12.66
N ILE A 105 -10.19 7.87 13.31
CA ILE A 105 -9.39 9.10 13.27
C ILE A 105 -7.95 8.71 12.93
N ALA A 106 -7.46 9.06 11.74
CA ALA A 106 -6.06 8.89 11.39
C ALA A 106 -5.30 10.21 11.57
N TYR A 107 -4.14 10.15 12.21
CA TYR A 107 -3.26 11.31 12.42
C TYR A 107 -1.92 11.14 11.71
N ALA A 108 -1.57 12.07 10.82
CA ALA A 108 -0.28 12.07 10.11
C ALA A 108 0.45 13.41 10.29
N VAL A 109 1.76 13.36 10.53
CA VAL A 109 2.64 14.54 10.53
C VAL A 109 3.58 14.47 9.33
N ALA A 110 3.44 15.40 8.39
CA ALA A 110 4.45 15.62 7.35
C ALA A 110 5.32 16.83 7.72
N GLN A 111 6.63 16.73 7.54
CA GLN A 111 7.58 17.80 7.84
C GLN A 111 8.38 18.22 6.59
N PRO A 112 7.75 18.85 5.58
CA PRO A 112 8.49 19.51 4.52
C PRO A 112 9.42 20.61 5.09
N PRO A 113 10.46 21.05 4.34
CA PRO A 113 11.50 21.93 4.86
C PRO A 113 11.00 23.30 5.37
N ASP A 114 9.85 23.76 4.88
CA ASP A 114 9.31 25.10 5.13
C ASP A 114 8.12 25.12 6.12
N ARG A 115 7.55 23.97 6.48
CA ARG A 115 6.35 23.87 7.33
C ARG A 115 6.17 22.47 7.92
N GLN A 116 5.38 22.37 8.98
CA GLN A 116 4.84 21.12 9.48
C GLN A 116 3.37 21.03 9.08
N ILE A 117 2.90 19.84 8.69
CA ILE A 117 1.52 19.60 8.31
C ILE A 117 0.99 18.49 9.21
N PHE A 118 -0.04 18.81 9.98
CA PHE A 118 -0.77 17.86 10.81
C PHE A 118 -2.07 17.52 10.13
N VAL A 119 -2.36 16.23 9.95
CA VAL A 119 -3.55 15.79 9.22
C VAL A 119 -4.38 14.89 10.11
N TRP A 120 -5.65 15.24 10.32
CA TRP A 120 -6.65 14.36 10.92
C TRP A 120 -7.67 13.97 9.87
N LYS A 121 -7.99 12.69 9.78
CA LYS A 121 -9.05 12.22 8.87
C LYS A 121 -10.05 11.40 9.63
N VAL A 122 -11.31 11.82 9.57
CA VAL A 122 -12.42 11.18 10.25
C VAL A 122 -13.37 10.57 9.24
N ALA A 123 -13.56 9.26 9.30
CA ALA A 123 -14.49 8.56 8.44
C ALA A 123 -15.83 8.29 9.12
N ASP A 124 -16.90 8.25 8.33
CA ASP A 124 -18.23 7.80 8.69
C ASP A 124 -18.72 6.80 7.65
N PHE A 125 -18.90 5.55 8.08
CA PHE A 125 -19.37 4.46 7.27
C PHE A 125 -20.88 4.51 7.22
N GLN A 126 -21.43 4.72 6.02
CA GLN A 126 -22.86 4.76 5.75
C GLN A 126 -23.23 3.59 4.85
N PRO A 127 -23.48 2.39 5.44
CA PRO A 127 -23.87 1.22 4.67
C PRO A 127 -25.11 1.48 3.81
N PRO A 128 -25.24 0.83 2.64
CA PRO A 128 -24.30 -0.16 2.10
C PRO A 128 -23.18 0.43 1.21
N ASP A 129 -23.29 1.68 0.75
CA ASP A 129 -22.61 2.07 -0.50
C ASP A 129 -21.60 3.23 -0.41
N HIS A 130 -21.43 3.89 0.74
CA HIS A 130 -20.54 5.05 0.79
C HIS A 130 -19.87 5.32 2.13
N VAL A 131 -18.68 5.92 2.03
CA VAL A 131 -17.88 6.41 3.16
C VAL A 131 -17.76 7.91 3.03
N ARG A 132 -17.99 8.64 4.12
CA ARG A 132 -17.72 10.07 4.20
C ARG A 132 -16.45 10.30 4.98
N VAL A 133 -15.52 11.07 4.44
CA VAL A 133 -14.28 11.41 5.13
C VAL A 133 -14.20 12.91 5.28
N VAL A 134 -14.10 13.36 6.52
CA VAL A 134 -13.72 14.73 6.87
C VAL A 134 -12.21 14.74 7.06
N SER A 135 -11.50 15.52 6.25
CA SER A 135 -10.05 15.71 6.36
C SER A 135 -9.78 17.11 6.90
N LEU A 136 -8.95 17.19 7.93
CA LEU A 136 -8.46 18.39 8.57
C LEU A 136 -6.95 18.44 8.36
N GLN A 137 -6.42 19.52 7.78
CA GLN A 137 -4.99 19.71 7.58
C GLN A 137 -4.57 21.03 8.20
N LEU A 138 -3.74 20.98 9.23
CA LEU A 138 -3.15 22.15 9.88
C LEU A 138 -1.75 22.38 9.32
N HIS A 139 -1.57 23.46 8.58
CA HIS A 139 -0.30 23.89 8.02
C HIS A 139 0.37 24.90 8.95
N VAL A 140 1.45 24.49 9.60
CA VAL A 140 2.23 25.28 10.54
C VAL A 140 3.53 25.73 9.86
N PRO A 141 3.68 27.02 9.51
CA PRO A 141 4.95 27.52 8.97
C PRO A 141 6.12 27.25 9.92
N ALA A 142 7.33 27.03 9.40
CA ALA A 142 8.51 26.77 10.22
C ALA A 142 8.74 27.85 11.32
N LEU A 143 8.43 29.12 11.01
CA LEU A 143 8.52 30.24 11.95
C LEU A 143 7.52 30.17 13.12
N SER A 144 6.43 29.41 12.97
CA SER A 144 5.40 29.21 13.98
C SER A 144 5.57 27.91 14.78
N SER A 145 6.48 27.02 14.34
CA SER A 145 6.71 25.72 14.99
C SER A 145 7.17 25.81 16.45
N ALA A 146 7.78 26.94 16.84
CA ALA A 146 8.23 27.20 18.21
C ALA A 146 7.21 27.99 19.05
N ALA A 147 5.99 28.20 18.56
CA ALA A 147 4.96 28.92 19.31
C ALA A 147 4.55 28.11 20.56
N PRO A 148 4.50 28.71 21.75
CA PRO A 148 4.29 27.99 23.01
C PRO A 148 2.92 27.31 23.10
N ASP A 149 1.90 27.86 22.43
CA ASP A 149 0.53 27.36 22.48
C ASP A 149 0.20 26.38 21.34
N LEU A 150 1.17 26.08 20.46
CA LEU A 150 0.94 25.22 19.29
C LEU A 150 0.60 23.78 19.69
N GLY A 151 1.30 23.22 20.68
CA GLY A 151 1.02 21.86 21.17
C GLY A 151 -0.42 21.72 21.67
N ALA A 152 -0.85 22.64 22.54
CA ALA A 152 -2.22 22.66 23.05
C ALA A 152 -3.28 22.84 21.94
N LEU A 153 -2.97 23.62 20.90
CA LEU A 153 -3.84 23.74 19.73
C LEU A 153 -3.95 22.43 18.94
N ILE A 154 -2.83 21.73 18.72
CA ILE A 154 -2.79 20.45 18.00
C ILE A 154 -3.60 19.41 18.78
N ASP A 155 -3.35 19.28 20.09
CA ASP A 155 -4.06 18.36 20.97
C ASP A 155 -5.57 18.63 20.93
N ARG A 156 -5.96 19.91 21.07
CA ARG A 156 -7.37 20.28 21.05
C ARG A 156 -8.03 20.08 19.68
N LEU A 157 -7.32 20.31 18.58
CA LEU A 157 -7.83 20.00 17.24
C LEU A 157 -8.00 18.48 17.05
N GLY A 158 -7.12 17.66 17.63
CA GLY A 158 -7.29 16.22 17.69
C GLY A 158 -8.56 15.81 18.45
N GLU A 159 -8.79 16.39 19.63
CA GLU A 159 -10.02 16.16 20.40
C GLU A 159 -11.29 16.60 19.64
N GLU A 160 -11.25 17.75 18.97
CA GLU A 160 -12.40 18.24 18.20
C GLU A 160 -12.61 17.45 16.91
N ALA A 161 -11.55 16.92 16.30
CA ALA A 161 -11.66 15.95 15.22
C ALA A 161 -12.37 14.68 15.71
N ALA A 162 -12.01 14.17 16.88
CA ALA A 162 -12.70 13.01 17.48
C ALA A 162 -14.19 13.25 17.76
N ARG A 163 -14.55 14.51 18.02
CA ARG A 163 -15.95 14.92 18.29
C ARG A 163 -16.76 15.24 17.04
N ILE A 164 -16.19 15.07 15.83
CA ILE A 164 -16.92 15.32 14.59
C ILE A 164 -18.18 14.45 14.55
N LYS A 165 -19.32 15.12 14.40
CA LYS A 165 -20.62 14.46 14.25
C LYS A 165 -21.02 14.48 12.79
N PHE A 166 -21.29 13.31 12.26
CA PHE A 166 -21.89 13.13 10.94
C PHE A 166 -23.40 13.08 11.06
N TYR A 167 -24.06 13.64 10.05
CA TYR A 167 -25.51 13.70 9.98
C TYR A 167 -26.00 13.00 8.70
N PRO A 168 -27.10 12.24 8.77
CA PRO A 168 -27.74 11.69 7.60
C PRO A 168 -28.08 12.80 6.62
N ALA A 169 -27.61 12.65 5.38
CA ALA A 169 -27.86 13.58 4.29
C ALA A 169 -27.86 12.79 2.98
N PRO A 170 -28.56 13.22 1.93
CA PRO A 170 -28.42 12.60 0.62
C PRO A 170 -26.99 12.78 0.10
N VAL A 171 -26.46 11.78 -0.60
CA VAL A 171 -25.17 11.89 -1.30
C VAL A 171 -25.33 12.92 -2.42
N GLN A 172 -24.62 14.04 -2.32
CA GLN A 172 -24.65 15.11 -3.31
C GLN A 172 -23.30 15.22 -4.01
N GLY A 173 -23.27 15.05 -5.34
CA GLY A 173 -22.06 15.22 -6.16
C GLY A 173 -21.41 13.90 -6.60
N PRO A 174 -20.28 13.96 -7.32
CA PRO A 174 -19.59 12.78 -7.81
C PRO A 174 -19.07 11.96 -6.63
N VAL A 175 -19.43 10.68 -6.60
CA VAL A 175 -18.92 9.73 -5.63
C VAL A 175 -17.58 9.22 -6.15
N GLN A 176 -16.50 9.50 -5.41
CA GLN A 176 -15.18 9.06 -5.83
C GLN A 176 -15.05 7.55 -5.66
N ARG A 177 -14.51 6.85 -6.66
CA ARG A 177 -14.17 5.43 -6.52
C ARG A 177 -12.79 5.30 -5.88
N VAL A 178 -12.69 4.45 -4.88
CA VAL A 178 -11.40 3.97 -4.40
C VAL A 178 -10.95 2.86 -5.35
N THR A 179 -9.79 3.06 -5.94
CA THR A 179 -9.18 2.11 -6.89
C THR A 179 -7.98 1.40 -6.28
N MET A 180 -7.46 1.91 -5.16
CA MET A 180 -6.25 1.43 -4.50
C MET A 180 -6.51 1.23 -3.02
N ARG A 181 -5.87 0.26 -2.40
CA ARG A 181 -5.84 0.00 -0.96
C ARG A 181 -4.43 0.09 -0.40
N ASN A 182 -4.32 0.50 0.86
CA ASN A 182 -3.07 0.40 1.61
C ASN A 182 -2.87 -1.05 2.08
N VAL A 183 -1.64 -1.54 1.95
CA VAL A 183 -1.21 -2.88 2.32
C VAL A 183 0.02 -2.75 3.22
N SER A 184 0.06 -3.52 4.30
CA SER A 184 1.20 -3.63 5.20
C SER A 184 1.77 -5.05 5.18
N HIS A 185 3.09 -5.15 5.17
CA HIS A 185 3.83 -6.42 5.29
C HIS A 185 4.84 -6.35 6.43
N GLY A 186 4.70 -7.24 7.41
CA GLY A 186 5.61 -7.39 8.56
C GLY A 186 5.86 -6.10 9.35
N ASP A 187 4.91 -5.15 9.35
CA ASP A 187 5.01 -3.77 9.89
C ASP A 187 6.18 -2.91 9.40
N GLN A 188 7.04 -3.47 8.57
CA GLN A 188 8.23 -2.83 8.03
C GLN A 188 7.95 -2.16 6.70
N VAL A 189 6.99 -2.67 5.92
CA VAL A 189 6.66 -2.12 4.60
C VAL A 189 5.19 -1.75 4.53
N ARG A 190 4.91 -0.56 4.02
CA ARG A 190 3.56 -0.11 3.66
C ARG A 190 3.57 0.42 2.23
N PHE A 191 2.62 -0.01 1.42
CA PHE A 191 2.48 0.41 0.02
C PHE A 191 1.02 0.29 -0.41
N ARG A 192 0.72 0.55 -1.68
CA ARG A 192 -0.64 0.44 -2.22
C ARG A 192 -0.75 -0.51 -3.38
N LEU A 193 -1.91 -1.15 -3.48
CA LEU A 193 -2.29 -2.03 -4.59
C LEU A 193 -3.71 -1.77 -5.05
N PRO A 194 -4.09 -2.17 -6.27
CA PRO A 194 -5.47 -2.06 -6.68
C PRO A 194 -6.41 -2.84 -5.76
N TRP A 195 -7.61 -2.30 -5.56
CA TRP A 195 -8.54 -2.82 -4.55
C TRP A 195 -8.90 -4.29 -4.75
N ASP A 196 -9.05 -4.70 -6.00
CA ASP A 196 -9.51 -6.02 -6.43
C ASP A 196 -8.39 -7.06 -6.48
N TRP A 197 -7.21 -6.76 -5.93
CA TRP A 197 -6.15 -7.72 -5.73
C TRP A 197 -6.37 -8.45 -4.42
N VAL A 198 -6.46 -9.77 -4.48
CA VAL A 198 -6.53 -10.67 -3.32
C VAL A 198 -5.11 -10.87 -2.77
N SER A 199 -4.98 -11.03 -1.47
CA SER A 199 -3.71 -11.31 -0.78
C SER A 199 -3.72 -12.71 -0.18
N VAL A 200 -2.65 -13.47 -0.38
CA VAL A 200 -2.39 -14.77 0.25
C VAL A 200 -1.05 -14.67 0.96
N ARG A 201 -0.98 -15.06 2.23
CA ARG A 201 0.25 -15.00 3.03
C ARG A 201 0.83 -16.40 3.15
N GLU A 202 2.09 -16.54 2.79
CA GLU A 202 2.86 -17.79 2.79
C GLU A 202 4.17 -17.51 3.53
N ASP A 203 4.26 -17.92 4.78
CA ASP A 203 5.41 -17.69 5.66
C ASP A 203 5.94 -16.24 5.66
N GLU A 204 7.13 -16.02 5.08
CA GLU A 204 7.81 -14.73 4.98
C GLU A 204 7.36 -13.89 3.76
N LEU A 205 6.59 -14.50 2.86
CA LEU A 205 6.12 -13.95 1.60
C LEU A 205 4.63 -13.55 1.68
N THR A 206 4.25 -12.54 0.92
CA THR A 206 2.83 -12.29 0.63
C THR A 206 2.63 -12.11 -0.86
N LEU A 207 1.68 -12.88 -1.38
CA LEU A 207 1.31 -12.92 -2.78
C LEU A 207 0.06 -12.09 -2.98
N PHE A 208 0.04 -11.32 -4.05
CA PHE A 208 -1.07 -10.49 -4.45
C PHE A 208 -1.40 -10.76 -5.92
N HIS A 209 -2.64 -11.09 -6.22
CA HIS A 209 -3.10 -11.38 -7.58
C HIS A 209 -4.55 -10.94 -7.76
N ARG A 210 -5.02 -10.83 -9.00
CA ARG A 210 -6.46 -10.70 -9.29
C ARG A 210 -6.99 -12.06 -9.70
N GLU A 211 -8.27 -12.31 -9.44
CA GLU A 211 -8.94 -13.54 -9.92
C GLU A 211 -9.00 -13.64 -11.45
N GLU A 212 -8.85 -12.51 -12.15
CA GLU A 212 -8.80 -12.48 -13.61
C GLU A 212 -7.52 -13.12 -14.13
N THR A 213 -7.65 -14.10 -15.03
CA THR A 213 -6.52 -14.78 -15.67
C THR A 213 -5.62 -13.80 -16.42
N GLY A 214 -4.30 -14.04 -16.35
CA GLY A 214 -3.30 -13.19 -17.02
C GLY A 214 -3.13 -11.80 -16.41
N SER A 215 -3.57 -11.58 -15.17
CA SER A 215 -3.33 -10.34 -14.44
C SER A 215 -1.94 -10.23 -13.81
N GLY A 216 -1.23 -11.36 -13.71
CA GLY A 216 0.07 -11.49 -13.06
C GLY A 216 -0.04 -11.59 -11.53
N THR A 217 1.07 -11.95 -10.91
CA THR A 217 1.18 -12.14 -9.45
C THR A 217 2.31 -11.28 -8.92
N LEU A 218 2.03 -10.45 -7.92
CA LEU A 218 3.04 -9.71 -7.17
C LEU A 218 3.36 -10.46 -5.88
N ARG A 219 4.63 -10.77 -5.67
CA ARG A 219 5.16 -11.37 -4.45
C ARG A 219 5.96 -10.33 -3.69
N VAL A 220 5.79 -10.25 -2.38
CA VAL A 220 6.46 -9.28 -1.52
C VAL A 220 7.12 -10.00 -0.35
N ALA A 221 8.43 -9.81 -0.20
CA ALA A 221 9.20 -10.28 0.96
C ALA A 221 9.97 -9.10 1.57
N VAL A 222 10.25 -9.20 2.86
CA VAL A 222 10.96 -8.15 3.60
C VAL A 222 12.00 -8.78 4.50
N HIS A 223 13.22 -8.25 4.45
CA HIS A 223 14.33 -8.69 5.29
C HIS A 223 14.96 -7.52 6.03
N GLY A 224 15.25 -7.74 7.31
CA GLY A 224 15.93 -6.79 8.18
C GLY A 224 17.25 -7.36 8.69
N PHE A 225 18.32 -6.58 8.62
CA PHE A 225 19.64 -6.92 9.14
C PHE A 225 20.04 -5.91 10.21
N ASN A 226 20.24 -6.40 11.43
CA ASN A 226 20.72 -5.59 12.55
C ASN A 226 22.24 -5.61 12.60
N HIS A 227 22.86 -4.43 12.73
CA HIS A 227 24.30 -4.28 12.83
C HIS A 227 24.66 -3.75 14.21
N GLU A 228 25.64 -4.37 14.86
CA GLU A 228 26.09 -3.98 16.20
C GLU A 228 27.44 -3.27 16.18
N GLY A 229 27.69 -2.47 17.21
CA GLY A 229 28.99 -1.82 17.45
C GLY A 229 29.10 -0.38 16.94
N PRO A 230 30.27 0.25 17.14
CA PRO A 230 30.46 1.69 16.91
C PRO A 230 30.34 2.10 15.43
N GLU A 231 30.46 1.14 14.50
CA GLU A 231 30.35 1.36 13.06
C GLU A 231 29.04 0.82 12.46
N ALA A 232 28.08 0.41 13.29
CA ALA A 232 26.80 -0.18 12.87
C ALA A 232 26.10 0.61 11.76
N GLN A 233 26.01 1.93 11.91
CA GLN A 233 25.38 2.79 10.91
C GLN A 233 26.13 2.84 9.57
N LEU A 234 27.46 2.73 9.60
CA LEU A 234 28.29 2.69 8.39
C LEU A 234 28.17 1.32 7.72
N LEU A 235 28.15 0.25 8.51
CA LEU A 235 27.98 -1.12 8.03
C LEU A 235 26.61 -1.29 7.36
N ALA A 236 25.53 -0.82 8.01
CA ALA A 236 24.18 -0.86 7.46
C ALA A 236 24.09 -0.18 6.07
N ARG A 237 24.69 1.00 5.92
CA ARG A 237 24.74 1.71 4.62
C ARG A 237 25.58 0.98 3.58
N THR A 238 26.65 0.32 4.00
CA THR A 238 27.54 -0.44 3.13
C THR A 238 26.84 -1.68 2.61
N VAL A 239 26.17 -2.43 3.51
CA VAL A 239 25.37 -3.60 3.16
C VAL A 239 24.24 -3.21 2.22
N LEU A 240 23.46 -2.16 2.53
CA LEU A 240 22.40 -1.68 1.64
C LEU A 240 22.91 -1.39 0.22
N ARG A 241 24.06 -0.72 0.12
CA ARG A 241 24.69 -0.41 -1.17
C ARG A 241 25.09 -1.65 -1.93
N GLN A 242 25.79 -2.57 -1.29
CA GLN A 242 26.23 -3.81 -1.92
C GLN A 242 25.04 -4.65 -2.38
N THR A 243 24.02 -4.82 -1.54
CA THR A 243 22.80 -5.55 -1.89
C THR A 243 22.09 -4.92 -3.08
N ALA A 244 21.94 -3.60 -3.11
CA ALA A 244 21.24 -2.92 -4.20
C ALA A 244 22.05 -2.94 -5.52
N GLU A 245 23.38 -2.81 -5.45
CA GLU A 245 24.27 -2.94 -6.62
C GLU A 245 24.22 -4.36 -7.20
N GLN A 246 24.37 -5.39 -6.35
CA GLN A 246 24.28 -6.79 -6.77
C GLN A 246 22.92 -7.12 -7.39
N PHE A 247 21.83 -6.61 -6.80
CA PHE A 247 20.49 -6.77 -7.35
C PHE A 247 20.34 -6.13 -8.73
N ALA A 248 20.92 -4.95 -8.96
CA ALA A 248 20.86 -4.28 -10.26
C ALA A 248 21.76 -4.93 -11.33
N GLU A 249 22.83 -5.63 -10.94
CA GLU A 249 23.68 -6.38 -11.87
C GLU A 249 23.03 -7.68 -12.36
N GLY A 250 22.20 -8.28 -11.53
CA GLY A 250 21.52 -9.54 -11.82
C GLY A 250 21.43 -10.40 -10.57
N PRO A 251 20.27 -10.45 -9.89
CA PRO A 251 20.12 -11.30 -8.72
C PRO A 251 20.40 -12.76 -9.13
N ASP A 252 21.18 -13.46 -8.31
CA ASP A 252 21.64 -14.84 -8.54
C ASP A 252 22.31 -15.08 -9.90
N GLY A 253 22.92 -14.05 -10.49
CA GLY A 253 23.56 -14.15 -11.80
C GLY A 253 22.58 -14.30 -12.97
N ARG A 254 21.30 -13.98 -12.76
CA ARG A 254 20.29 -13.95 -13.82
C ARG A 254 20.67 -12.91 -14.88
N ILE A 255 20.41 -13.24 -16.15
CA ILE A 255 20.68 -12.36 -17.28
C ILE A 255 19.46 -11.49 -17.50
N GLY A 256 19.65 -10.17 -17.45
CA GLY A 256 18.54 -9.24 -17.60
C GLY A 256 19.01 -7.79 -17.65
N HIS A 257 18.07 -6.88 -17.42
CA HIS A 257 18.30 -5.45 -17.41
C HIS A 257 17.99 -4.87 -16.04
N GLY A 258 19.02 -4.41 -15.35
CA GLY A 258 18.85 -3.72 -14.08
C GLY A 258 19.21 -2.25 -14.11
N SER A 259 18.70 -1.54 -13.11
CA SER A 259 19.02 -0.13 -12.87
C SER A 259 18.96 0.17 -11.38
N LEU A 260 19.73 1.16 -10.96
CA LEU A 260 19.84 1.57 -9.56
C LEU A 260 19.56 3.07 -9.43
N GLU A 261 18.71 3.42 -8.47
CA GLU A 261 18.32 4.80 -8.15
C GLU A 261 18.49 5.02 -6.64
N TRP A 262 19.31 5.99 -6.26
CA TRP A 262 19.43 6.43 -4.87
C TRP A 262 18.41 7.55 -4.62
N LEU A 263 17.53 7.34 -3.65
CA LEU A 263 16.50 8.30 -3.26
C LEU A 263 17.00 9.22 -2.14
N GLU A 264 16.13 10.13 -1.69
CA GLU A 264 16.43 11.00 -0.56
C GLU A 264 16.66 10.19 0.74
N HIS A 265 17.30 10.81 1.73
CA HIS A 265 17.53 10.22 3.07
C HIS A 265 18.32 8.89 3.09
N GLY A 266 19.00 8.54 1.99
CA GLY A 266 19.82 7.33 1.90
C GLY A 266 19.02 6.06 1.61
N GLU A 267 17.78 6.21 1.17
CA GLU A 267 16.97 5.13 0.63
C GLU A 267 17.42 4.75 -0.78
N VAL A 268 17.07 3.53 -1.19
CA VAL A 268 17.44 3.00 -2.51
C VAL A 268 16.26 2.34 -3.20
N MET A 269 16.22 2.45 -4.52
CA MET A 269 15.33 1.68 -5.40
C MET A 269 16.18 1.04 -6.50
N ALA A 270 16.29 -0.28 -6.48
CA ALA A 270 16.89 -1.05 -7.57
C ALA A 270 15.78 -1.76 -8.36
N ARG A 271 16.02 -1.96 -9.65
CA ARG A 271 15.10 -2.61 -10.59
C ARG A 271 15.86 -3.68 -11.33
N PHE A 272 15.19 -4.77 -11.65
CA PHE A 272 15.72 -5.79 -12.54
C PHE A 272 14.58 -6.43 -13.33
N VAL A 273 14.78 -6.66 -14.63
CA VAL A 273 13.82 -7.36 -15.48
C VAL A 273 14.51 -8.55 -16.11
N THR A 274 13.88 -9.72 -16.01
CA THR A 274 14.35 -10.98 -16.58
C THR A 274 13.17 -11.80 -17.08
N ASP A 275 13.42 -12.64 -18.08
CA ASP A 275 12.49 -13.67 -18.49
C ASP A 275 12.87 -14.99 -17.80
N GLY A 276 11.90 -15.88 -17.60
CA GLY A 276 12.10 -17.20 -17.00
C GLY A 276 10.92 -18.13 -17.20
N GLU A 277 10.92 -19.24 -16.48
CA GLU A 277 9.89 -20.28 -16.52
C GLU A 277 9.58 -20.72 -15.09
N GLU A 278 8.29 -20.87 -14.78
CA GLU A 278 7.74 -21.29 -13.48
C GLU A 278 6.55 -22.21 -13.79
N ASP A 279 6.51 -23.42 -13.23
CA ASP A 279 5.48 -24.45 -13.52
C ASP A 279 5.25 -24.74 -15.02
N GLY A 280 6.31 -24.63 -15.83
CA GLY A 280 6.24 -24.77 -17.28
C GLY A 280 5.62 -23.58 -18.02
N GLU A 281 5.20 -22.53 -17.31
CA GLU A 281 4.74 -21.28 -17.89
C GLU A 281 5.91 -20.31 -18.08
N LYS A 282 6.03 -19.73 -19.28
CA LYS A 282 7.03 -18.70 -19.56
C LYS A 282 6.54 -17.36 -19.03
N LEU A 283 7.31 -16.79 -18.11
CA LEU A 283 6.98 -15.55 -17.42
C LEU A 283 8.05 -14.49 -17.66
N ARG A 284 7.62 -13.24 -17.62
CA ARG A 284 8.49 -12.09 -17.42
C ARG A 284 8.40 -11.65 -15.97
N PHE A 285 9.55 -11.52 -15.34
CA PHE A 285 9.69 -11.07 -13.96
C PHE A 285 10.14 -9.62 -13.94
N PHE A 286 9.33 -8.77 -13.32
CA PHE A 286 9.68 -7.41 -12.96
C PHE A 286 10.01 -7.38 -11.48
N LEU A 287 11.28 -7.13 -11.17
CA LEU A 287 11.79 -7.14 -9.81
C LEU A 287 12.10 -5.71 -9.37
N TRP A 288 11.65 -5.35 -8.18
CA TRP A 288 12.03 -4.11 -7.50
C TRP A 288 12.59 -4.43 -6.12
N LEU A 289 13.69 -3.78 -5.76
CA LEU A 289 14.20 -3.75 -4.41
C LEU A 289 14.07 -2.32 -3.90
N ARG A 290 13.41 -2.15 -2.77
CA ARG A 290 13.40 -0.90 -2.02
C ARG A 290 14.10 -1.13 -0.69
N GLY A 291 14.92 -0.19 -0.24
CA GLY A 291 15.57 -0.37 1.06
C GLY A 291 16.02 0.92 1.71
N VAL A 292 16.29 0.82 3.00
CA VAL A 292 16.70 1.92 3.89
C VAL A 292 17.74 1.42 4.89
N ALA A 293 18.65 2.31 5.28
CA ALA A 293 19.65 2.06 6.31
C ALA A 293 19.57 3.11 7.42
N GLN A 294 18.89 2.77 8.52
CA GLN A 294 18.60 3.66 9.64
C GLN A 294 18.88 2.97 10.97
N GLU A 295 19.42 3.72 11.94
CA GLU A 295 19.62 3.25 13.32
C GLU A 295 20.46 1.97 13.45
N GLY A 296 21.43 1.80 12.54
CA GLY A 296 22.26 0.58 12.51
C GLY A 296 21.52 -0.64 11.97
N GLN A 297 20.34 -0.48 11.38
CA GLN A 297 19.61 -1.53 10.69
C GLN A 297 19.62 -1.30 9.17
N THR A 298 19.66 -2.38 8.40
CA THR A 298 19.39 -2.41 6.95
C THR A 298 18.07 -3.12 6.73
N ILE A 299 17.14 -2.51 6.02
CA ILE A 299 15.85 -3.13 5.71
C ILE A 299 15.65 -3.08 4.21
N VAL A 300 15.33 -4.22 3.63
CA VAL A 300 15.08 -4.37 2.20
C VAL A 300 13.73 -5.04 1.99
N ALA A 301 12.97 -4.49 1.06
CA ALA A 301 11.70 -5.00 0.59
C ALA A 301 11.86 -5.41 -0.87
N LEU A 302 11.55 -6.66 -1.18
CA LEU A 302 11.65 -7.24 -2.50
C LEU A 302 10.24 -7.40 -3.04
N PHE A 303 10.03 -6.90 -4.25
CA PHE A 303 8.79 -7.01 -4.99
C PHE A 303 9.10 -7.75 -6.28
N SER A 304 8.45 -8.90 -6.49
CA SER A 304 8.55 -9.67 -7.73
C SER A 304 7.19 -9.74 -8.39
N PHE A 305 7.04 -9.13 -9.56
CA PHE A 305 5.82 -9.24 -10.36
C PHE A 305 6.06 -10.17 -11.54
N ALA A 306 5.45 -11.35 -11.49
CA ALA A 306 5.47 -12.33 -12.55
C ALA A 306 4.28 -12.10 -13.49
N TYR A 307 4.57 -11.96 -14.78
CA TYR A 307 3.56 -11.69 -15.80
C TYR A 307 3.72 -12.65 -17.00
N PRO A 308 2.63 -13.23 -17.53
CA PRO A 308 2.72 -14.17 -18.65
C PRO A 308 3.44 -13.57 -19.86
N LEU A 309 4.48 -14.25 -20.35
CA LEU A 309 5.27 -13.76 -21.48
C LEU A 309 4.43 -13.65 -22.76
N ALA A 310 3.44 -14.53 -22.92
CA ALA A 310 2.48 -14.50 -24.02
C ALA A 310 1.60 -13.24 -24.06
N ALA A 311 1.43 -12.57 -22.91
CA ALA A 311 0.64 -11.35 -22.77
C ALA A 311 1.50 -10.07 -22.73
N CYS A 312 2.82 -10.19 -22.83
CA CYS A 312 3.74 -9.06 -22.82
C CYS A 312 3.70 -8.24 -24.13
N GLY A 313 4.10 -6.98 -24.05
CA GLY A 313 4.13 -5.99 -25.15
C GLY A 313 2.84 -5.18 -25.31
N GLY A 314 1.82 -5.42 -24.47
CA GLY A 314 0.53 -4.73 -24.53
C GLY A 314 0.41 -3.51 -23.61
N GLU A 315 -0.59 -2.66 -23.87
CA GLU A 315 -0.91 -1.48 -23.03
C GLU A 315 -1.22 -1.86 -21.58
N ARG A 316 -1.84 -3.04 -21.37
CA ARG A 316 -2.22 -3.54 -20.05
C ARG A 316 -1.01 -3.81 -19.15
N GLU A 317 -0.02 -4.54 -19.66
CA GLU A 317 1.25 -4.81 -18.95
C GLU A 317 1.94 -3.48 -18.61
N GLY A 318 2.15 -2.62 -19.61
CA GLY A 318 2.82 -1.33 -19.41
C GLY A 318 2.11 -0.47 -18.36
N THR A 319 0.78 -0.44 -18.37
CA THR A 319 -0.03 0.30 -17.39
C THR A 319 0.11 -0.29 -15.98
N LEU A 320 0.06 -1.61 -15.85
CA LEU A 320 0.19 -2.31 -14.56
C LEU A 320 1.59 -2.14 -13.98
N VAL A 321 2.64 -2.39 -14.76
CA VAL A 321 4.04 -2.24 -14.34
C VAL A 321 4.34 -0.79 -13.95
N THR A 322 3.88 0.19 -14.74
CA THR A 322 4.06 1.62 -14.43
C THR A 322 3.33 2.00 -13.14
N MET A 323 2.13 1.46 -12.92
CA MET A 323 1.36 1.69 -11.70
C MET A 323 2.08 1.08 -10.50
N LEU A 324 2.44 -0.21 -10.56
CA LEU A 324 3.14 -0.91 -9.48
C LEU A 324 4.46 -0.20 -9.14
N GLU A 325 5.26 0.15 -10.15
CA GLU A 325 6.51 0.89 -9.91
C GLU A 325 6.27 2.22 -9.19
N ARG A 326 5.23 2.97 -9.58
CA ARG A 326 4.88 4.23 -8.91
C ARG A 326 4.54 4.00 -7.44
N GLU A 327 3.75 2.98 -7.14
CA GLU A 327 3.33 2.66 -5.77
C GLU A 327 4.49 2.12 -4.92
N ILE A 328 5.35 1.26 -5.50
CA ILE A 328 6.54 0.71 -4.85
C ILE A 328 7.57 1.83 -4.57
N ARG A 329 7.73 2.78 -5.49
CA ARG A 329 8.58 3.96 -5.26
C ARG A 329 8.08 4.78 -4.07
N GLN A 330 6.77 4.88 -3.89
CA GLN A 330 6.13 5.60 -2.78
C GLN A 330 6.01 4.76 -1.49
N ALA A 331 6.43 3.50 -1.52
CA ALA A 331 6.35 2.62 -0.36
C ALA A 331 7.19 3.15 0.81
N MET A 332 6.63 3.04 2.01
CA MET A 332 7.31 3.36 3.25
C MET A 332 8.03 2.12 3.80
N ILE A 333 9.31 2.27 4.12
CA ILE A 333 10.18 1.21 4.64
C ILE A 333 10.91 1.70 5.87
N GLY A 334 11.13 0.81 6.84
CA GLY A 334 11.88 1.12 8.06
C GLY A 334 11.65 0.08 9.17
N PRO A 335 12.19 0.29 10.38
CA PRO A 335 12.07 -0.65 11.50
C PRO A 335 10.61 -0.89 11.88
N ALA A 336 10.26 -2.09 12.35
CA ALA A 336 8.96 -2.28 13.00
C ALA A 336 8.88 -1.35 14.23
N SER A 337 7.77 -0.66 14.43
CA SER A 337 7.60 0.23 15.59
C SER A 337 7.49 -0.61 16.87
N GLU A 338 8.34 -0.33 17.87
CA GLU A 338 8.31 -0.98 19.19
C GLU A 338 7.14 -0.50 20.09
N GLU A 339 6.16 0.23 19.56
CA GLU A 339 5.04 0.77 20.35
C GLU A 339 3.98 -0.32 20.63
N GLU A 340 4.12 -0.92 21.82
CA GLU A 340 3.08 -1.54 22.68
C GLU A 340 2.08 -2.49 22.02
N GLY A 341 2.53 -3.70 21.70
CA GLY A 341 1.71 -4.91 21.68
C GLY A 341 1.95 -5.74 22.95
N ASP A 342 1.22 -5.44 24.02
CA ASP A 342 1.14 -6.32 25.20
C ASP A 342 0.21 -7.49 24.82
N GLY A 343 0.76 -8.51 24.17
CA GLY A 343 -0.05 -9.61 23.65
C GLY A 343 0.72 -10.63 22.81
N ASP A 344 1.65 -11.34 23.45
CA ASP A 344 2.02 -12.74 23.14
C ASP A 344 2.16 -13.16 21.66
N ASP A 345 2.65 -12.29 20.78
CA ASP A 345 3.15 -12.68 19.46
C ASP A 345 4.67 -12.63 19.49
N LEU A 346 5.23 -13.83 19.65
CA LEU A 346 6.59 -14.24 19.34
C LEU A 346 7.32 -13.21 18.46
N ALA A 347 8.04 -12.30 19.13
CA ALA A 347 9.31 -11.82 18.64
C ALA A 347 10.22 -13.05 18.50
N ALA A 348 10.03 -13.79 17.42
CA ALA A 348 10.99 -14.76 16.93
C ALA A 348 12.21 -13.93 16.55
N ALA A 349 13.10 -13.76 17.52
CA ALA A 349 14.50 -13.64 17.27
C ALA A 349 14.84 -14.74 16.26
N ILE A 350 15.06 -14.39 14.98
CA ILE A 350 15.59 -15.32 13.99
C ILE A 350 17.04 -15.60 14.44
N PRO A 351 17.33 -16.76 15.06
CA PRO A 351 18.65 -17.04 15.58
C PRO A 351 19.43 -17.76 14.48
N GLY A 352 20.41 -17.07 13.90
CA GLY A 352 21.46 -17.70 13.10
C GLY A 352 21.23 -17.70 11.59
N MET A 353 21.55 -16.58 10.94
CA MET A 353 22.08 -16.62 9.59
C MET A 353 23.56 -16.25 9.65
N ASP A 354 24.40 -17.26 9.88
CA ASP A 354 25.84 -17.17 9.66
C ASP A 354 26.09 -17.16 8.13
N GLY A 355 26.20 -15.96 7.54
CA GLY A 355 26.93 -15.75 6.28
C GLY A 355 26.47 -16.49 5.02
N GLY A 356 25.22 -16.97 4.95
CA GLY A 356 24.61 -17.46 3.71
C GLY A 356 24.24 -16.28 2.80
N GLY A 357 24.70 -16.31 1.55
CA GLY A 357 24.34 -15.29 0.56
C GLY A 357 22.84 -15.27 0.30
N PHE A 358 22.30 -14.06 0.10
CA PHE A 358 20.98 -13.79 -0.47
C PHE A 358 20.74 -14.65 -1.72
N SER A 359 19.67 -15.46 -1.72
CA SER A 359 19.24 -16.28 -2.86
C SER A 359 17.82 -15.85 -3.25
N LEU A 360 17.65 -15.36 -4.47
CA LEU A 360 16.36 -15.09 -5.10
C LEU A 360 15.62 -16.39 -5.47
N ALA A 361 16.30 -17.54 -5.48
CA ALA A 361 15.68 -18.86 -5.66
C ALA A 361 14.64 -19.13 -4.56
N ASP A 362 14.93 -18.79 -3.31
CA ASP A 362 14.01 -18.97 -2.19
C ASP A 362 12.71 -18.13 -2.33
N LEU A 363 12.74 -17.08 -3.16
CA LEU A 363 11.59 -16.20 -3.43
C LEU A 363 10.81 -16.59 -4.71
N LEU A 364 11.37 -17.49 -5.52
CA LEU A 364 10.81 -17.94 -6.80
C LEU A 364 10.44 -19.44 -6.81
N ASP A 365 10.99 -20.24 -5.90
CA ASP A 365 10.79 -21.70 -5.83
C ASP A 365 9.83 -22.14 -4.70
N ALA A 366 8.93 -21.26 -4.22
CA ALA A 366 8.06 -21.53 -3.07
C ALA A 366 6.98 -22.63 -3.29
N ASP A 367 6.89 -23.21 -4.49
CA ASP A 367 5.89 -24.23 -4.85
C ASP A 367 6.48 -25.64 -5.09
N ASP A 368 7.77 -25.89 -4.80
CA ASP A 368 8.45 -27.17 -5.12
C ASP A 368 8.67 -28.09 -3.88
N ASP A 369 7.80 -28.01 -2.87
CA ASP A 369 7.76 -28.98 -1.75
C ASP A 369 6.81 -30.15 -2.08
N ASP A 370 7.14 -30.94 -3.11
CA ASP A 370 6.48 -32.23 -3.38
C ASP A 370 7.46 -33.26 -3.99
N ASP A 371 8.65 -33.39 -3.39
CA ASP A 371 9.53 -34.56 -3.62
C ASP A 371 9.72 -35.35 -2.31
N MET A 372 8.90 -36.38 -2.15
CA MET A 372 9.30 -37.79 -2.34
C MET A 372 10.03 -38.38 -1.12
N ASP A 373 9.24 -38.95 -0.22
CA ASP A 373 9.68 -40.07 0.61
C ASP A 373 10.04 -41.26 -0.30
N GLU A 374 11.31 -41.32 -0.70
CA GLU A 374 11.96 -42.55 -1.14
C GLU A 374 12.05 -43.51 0.06
N GLU A 375 11.11 -44.44 0.17
CA GLU A 375 11.37 -45.73 0.82
C GLU A 375 11.44 -46.83 -0.24
N ASP A 376 12.67 -47.33 -0.41
CA ASP A 376 13.06 -48.58 -1.02
C ASP A 376 12.12 -49.75 -0.64
N ASP A 377 11.76 -50.61 -1.60
CA ASP A 377 12.34 -51.97 -1.61
C ASP A 377 11.73 -52.88 -2.71
N ASP A 378 12.65 -53.64 -3.30
CA ASP A 378 12.51 -54.99 -3.82
C ASP A 378 11.83 -55.27 -5.18
N ALA A 379 12.74 -55.48 -6.13
CA ALA A 379 12.59 -56.22 -7.37
C ALA A 379 11.96 -57.62 -7.20
N ASP A 380 10.96 -57.93 -8.03
CA ASP A 380 10.63 -59.29 -8.44
C ASP A 380 10.67 -59.42 -9.98
N PRO A 381 11.67 -60.12 -10.55
CA PRO A 381 11.75 -60.39 -11.97
C PRO A 381 11.15 -61.76 -12.27
N SER A 382 9.83 -61.83 -12.42
CA SER A 382 9.21 -62.96 -13.11
C SER A 382 7.82 -62.64 -13.64
N LEU A 383 7.68 -62.59 -14.98
CA LEU A 383 6.69 -63.34 -15.75
C LEU A 383 6.75 -62.95 -17.26
N PRO A 384 6.30 -63.83 -18.17
CA PRO A 384 6.80 -63.88 -19.55
C PRO A 384 5.84 -63.30 -20.61
N PHE A 385 6.46 -62.79 -21.68
CA PHE A 385 6.19 -63.09 -23.10
C PHE A 385 4.75 -63.41 -23.52
N PHE A 386 4.09 -62.50 -24.25
CA PHE A 386 3.25 -62.84 -25.41
C PHE A 386 3.29 -61.72 -26.48
N PRO A 387 3.46 -62.08 -27.78
CA PRO A 387 3.43 -61.15 -28.90
C PRO A 387 2.10 -61.24 -29.68
N SER A 388 1.65 -60.12 -30.26
CA SER A 388 0.82 -60.06 -31.49
C SER A 388 0.39 -58.61 -31.71
N SER A 389 0.99 -57.88 -32.65
CA SER A 389 0.45 -57.68 -34.01
C SER A 389 -0.91 -56.96 -34.01
N TYR A 390 -0.93 -55.69 -34.41
CA TYR A 390 -1.98 -55.16 -35.27
C TYR A 390 -1.42 -54.09 -36.22
N GLU A 391 -1.84 -54.25 -37.46
CA GLU A 391 -1.54 -53.55 -38.70
C GLU A 391 -2.35 -52.25 -38.86
N GLU A 392 -1.80 -51.38 -39.73
CA GLU A 392 -2.47 -50.58 -40.76
C GLU A 392 -3.32 -49.32 -40.45
N GLY A 393 -3.17 -48.36 -41.39
CA GLY A 393 -4.05 -47.23 -41.69
C GLY A 393 -3.33 -45.89 -41.59
N LEU A 394 -2.59 -45.37 -42.58
CA LEU A 394 -3.03 -44.78 -43.86
C LEU A 394 -4.25 -43.86 -43.76
N LEU A 395 -4.05 -42.59 -44.16
CA LEU A 395 -4.91 -41.61 -44.87
C LEU A 395 -4.31 -40.22 -44.54
N ASP A 396 -3.53 -39.58 -45.41
CA ASP A 396 -3.89 -38.87 -46.66
C ASP A 396 -4.87 -37.70 -46.45
N GLU A 397 -4.37 -36.52 -46.86
CA GLU A 397 -5.07 -35.38 -47.51
C GLU A 397 -6.13 -34.64 -46.63
N ASP A 398 -6.18 -33.31 -46.58
CA ASP A 398 -6.51 -32.44 -47.69
C ASP A 398 -5.88 -31.04 -47.60
N GLU A 399 -5.59 -30.53 -48.80
CA GLU A 399 -5.36 -29.14 -49.21
C GLU A 399 -6.66 -28.30 -49.09
N GLU A 400 -6.60 -27.08 -49.64
CA GLU A 400 -7.68 -26.09 -49.87
C GLU A 400 -7.73 -24.98 -48.79
N ASP A 401 -7.19 -23.80 -49.07
CA ASP A 401 -7.61 -22.78 -50.05
C ASP A 401 -8.47 -21.72 -49.35
N GLU A 402 -8.07 -20.47 -49.54
CA GLU A 402 -8.89 -19.38 -50.11
C GLU A 402 -8.37 -18.04 -49.55
N GLU A 403 -7.58 -17.39 -50.39
CA GLU A 403 -7.49 -15.94 -50.49
C GLU A 403 -8.91 -15.40 -50.68
N ASP A 404 -9.24 -14.27 -50.06
CA ASP A 404 -9.97 -13.24 -50.79
C ASP A 404 -9.74 -11.87 -50.16
N ASP A 405 -9.47 -10.96 -51.08
CA ASP A 405 -9.32 -9.53 -50.96
C ASP A 405 -10.59 -8.87 -50.38
N ASP A 406 -10.43 -7.69 -49.79
CA ASP A 406 -11.16 -6.52 -50.30
C ASP A 406 -10.66 -5.24 -49.62
N ASP A 407 -10.03 -4.42 -50.45
CA ASP A 407 -9.95 -2.97 -50.32
C ASP A 407 -11.34 -2.39 -50.03
N ASP A 408 -11.45 -1.46 -49.06
CA ASP A 408 -12.34 -0.34 -49.29
C ASP A 408 -11.80 0.98 -48.73
N GLU A 409 -11.91 1.94 -49.63
CA GLU A 409 -11.48 3.31 -49.60
C GLU A 409 -12.27 4.14 -48.58
N GLY A 410 -11.77 5.36 -48.34
CA GLY A 410 -12.71 6.48 -48.32
C GLY A 410 -12.86 7.23 -47.01
N GLY A 411 -11.90 8.13 -46.78
CA GLY A 411 -12.30 9.54 -46.83
C GLY A 411 -12.26 10.34 -45.52
N PRO A 412 -11.60 11.53 -45.51
CA PRO A 412 -11.52 12.43 -44.37
C PRO A 412 -12.49 13.61 -44.49
N ILE A 413 -13.16 14.02 -43.39
CA ILE A 413 -13.77 15.35 -43.19
C ILE A 413 -13.91 15.50 -41.65
N GLY A 414 -13.49 16.54 -40.92
CA GLY A 414 -13.25 17.94 -41.22
C GLY A 414 -14.20 18.83 -40.39
N ASN A 415 -13.64 19.53 -39.39
CA ASN A 415 -14.09 20.78 -38.74
C ASN A 415 -15.31 20.81 -37.81
N ALA A 416 -15.09 21.19 -36.54
CA ALA A 416 -15.43 22.52 -36.00
C ALA A 416 -14.80 22.71 -34.61
#